data_AF-A0A0A2VUK0-F1
#
_entry.id   AF-A0A0A2VUK0-F1
#
_cell.length_a   1.000
_cell.length_b   1.000
_cell.length_c   1.000
_cell.angle_alpha   90.00
_cell.angle_beta   90.00
_cell.angle_gamma   90.00
#
_symmetry.space_group_name_H-M   'P 1'
#
loop_
_entity.id
_entity.type
_entity.pdbx_description
1 polymer ?
#
loop_
_entity_poly.entity_id
_entity_poly.type
_entity_poly.pdbx_seq_one_letter_code
_entity_poly.pdbx_strand_id
1 'polypeptide(L)'
;MALTPFQIEAWVEFAIGITILFSRIAYRTKLVGRNWAGDDYFAVAAVLFLAGETAMLHVIGLWGSIVGMTEEKALLLSEQEKEIIVKGAKADIAGWCLYITLIWCLKACMLFFYRRLTLDTFQKRLVLVAGVAWICSYLATIGVVLFRCLPFHRNWQVYPYPGDECGTPNQIFLTLVITNVSTDLLILYIPLPLLWVVKIPLGK
;
A
#
# COMPACT_ATOMS: atom_id res chain seq x y z
N MET A 1 13.68 -6.61 -26.27
CA MET A 1 12.52 -5.70 -26.16
C MET A 1 12.89 -4.64 -25.13
N ALA A 2 12.81 -3.36 -25.46
CA ALA A 2 13.12 -2.30 -24.50
C ALA A 2 12.06 -2.28 -23.40
N LEU A 3 12.47 -2.06 -22.14
CA LEU A 3 11.55 -1.88 -21.01
C LEU A 3 10.71 -0.60 -21.23
N THR A 4 9.43 -0.64 -20.89
CA THR A 4 8.58 0.56 -20.93
C THR A 4 8.99 1.54 -19.83
N PRO A 5 8.73 2.85 -19.97
CA PRO A 5 9.01 3.82 -18.92
C PRO A 5 8.39 3.44 -17.56
N PHE A 6 7.17 2.92 -17.58
CA PHE A 6 6.47 2.41 -16.39
C PHE A 6 7.19 1.23 -15.74
N GLN A 7 7.72 0.29 -16.52
CA GLN A 7 8.49 -0.83 -15.98
C GLN A 7 9.80 -0.35 -15.36
N ILE A 8 10.47 0.62 -15.99
CA ILE A 8 11.72 1.20 -15.45
C ILE A 8 11.44 1.86 -14.10
N GLU A 9 10.38 2.67 -14.02
CA GLU A 9 9.94 3.32 -12.78
C GLU A 9 9.70 2.29 -11.66
N ALA A 10 8.86 1.28 -11.90
CA ALA A 10 8.53 0.25 -10.92
C ALA A 10 9.76 -0.53 -10.41
N TRP A 11 10.69 -0.90 -11.31
CA TRP A 11 11.90 -1.64 -10.93
C TRP A 11 12.91 -0.77 -10.16
N VAL A 12 13.02 0.52 -10.51
CA VAL A 12 13.87 1.46 -9.78
C VAL A 12 13.32 1.69 -8.37
N GLU A 13 12.01 1.92 -8.24
CA GLU A 13 11.36 2.09 -6.93
C GLU A 13 11.50 0.83 -6.07
N PHE A 14 11.34 -0.36 -6.67
CA PHE A 14 11.59 -1.63 -6.00
C PHE A 14 13.03 -1.72 -5.48
N ALA A 15 14.02 -1.42 -6.34
CA ALA A 15 15.44 -1.47 -5.97
C ALA A 15 15.79 -0.51 -4.82
N ILE A 16 15.20 0.69 -4.81
CA ILE A 16 15.37 1.67 -3.74
C ILE A 16 14.70 1.16 -2.45
N GLY A 17 13.42 0.78 -2.53
CA GLY A 17 12.62 0.35 -1.39
C GLY A 17 13.20 -0.90 -0.72
N ILE A 18 13.61 -1.89 -1.51
CA ILE A 18 14.18 -3.14 -1.01
C ILE A 18 15.51 -2.88 -0.29
N THR A 19 16.35 -1.99 -0.83
CA THR A 19 17.62 -1.60 -0.20
C THR A 19 17.40 -0.91 1.14
N ILE A 20 16.41 0.00 1.22
CA ILE A 20 16.06 0.70 2.47
C ILE A 20 15.52 -0.29 3.51
N LEU A 21 14.61 -1.19 3.13
CA LEU A 21 14.01 -2.14 4.06
C LEU A 21 15.02 -3.18 4.56
N PHE A 22 15.85 -3.73 3.67
CA PHE A 22 16.88 -4.68 4.08
C PHE A 22 17.95 -4.02 4.95
N SER A 23 18.40 -2.81 4.62
CA SER A 23 19.37 -2.09 5.46
C SER A 23 18.81 -1.81 6.86
N ARG A 24 17.52 -1.41 6.95
CA ARG A 24 16.80 -1.27 8.23
C ARG A 24 16.81 -2.58 9.02
N ILE A 25 16.40 -3.69 8.41
CA ILE A 25 16.30 -5.00 9.09
C ILE A 25 17.68 -5.48 9.53
N ALA A 26 18.70 -5.37 8.68
CA ALA A 26 20.07 -5.78 8.98
C ALA A 26 20.68 -4.96 10.13
N TYR A 27 20.56 -3.63 10.08
CA TYR A 27 21.04 -2.76 11.15
C TYR A 27 20.36 -3.06 12.48
N ARG A 28 19.04 -3.24 12.44
CA ARG A 28 18.25 -3.52 13.63
C ARG A 28 18.60 -4.86 14.25
N THR A 29 18.70 -5.91 13.45
CA THR A 29 19.11 -7.24 13.89
C THR A 29 20.50 -7.22 14.51
N LYS A 30 21.42 -6.42 13.95
CA LYS A 30 22.76 -6.22 14.55
C LYS A 30 22.70 -5.51 15.91
N LEU A 31 21.79 -4.55 16.09
CA LEU A 31 21.69 -3.73 17.30
C LEU A 31 20.97 -4.45 18.46
N VAL A 32 19.87 -5.15 18.19
CA VAL A 32 19.01 -5.76 19.22
C VAL A 32 19.05 -7.29 19.24
N GLY A 33 19.80 -7.91 18.31
CA GLY A 33 19.86 -9.36 18.16
C GLY A 33 18.48 -9.94 17.82
N ARG A 34 18.03 -10.92 18.61
CA ARG A 34 16.71 -11.57 18.47
C ARG A 34 15.59 -10.88 19.26
N ASN A 35 15.87 -9.78 19.96
CA ASN A 35 14.86 -9.06 20.74
C ASN A 35 14.06 -8.09 19.86
N TRP A 36 13.38 -8.65 18.85
CA TRP A 36 12.63 -7.89 17.86
C TRP A 36 11.33 -7.32 18.45
N ALA A 37 11.06 -6.07 18.10
CA ALA A 37 9.81 -5.40 18.44
C ALA A 37 8.79 -5.53 17.29
N GLY A 38 7.56 -5.10 17.53
CA GLY A 38 6.47 -5.20 16.56
C GLY A 38 6.81 -4.56 15.20
N ASP A 39 7.50 -3.41 15.20
CA ASP A 39 7.93 -2.72 13.98
C ASP A 39 8.91 -3.54 13.12
N ASP A 40 9.65 -4.47 13.71
CA ASP A 40 10.62 -5.30 12.99
C ASP A 40 9.90 -6.37 12.16
N TYR A 41 8.83 -6.97 12.71
CA TYR A 41 7.99 -7.92 11.99
C TYR A 41 7.22 -7.25 10.84
N PHE A 42 6.69 -6.04 11.07
CA PHE A 42 6.02 -5.28 10.02
C PHE A 42 6.98 -4.85 8.90
N ALA A 43 8.25 -4.58 9.22
CA ALA A 43 9.24 -4.27 8.19
C ALA A 43 9.57 -5.49 7.31
N VAL A 44 9.63 -6.69 7.89
CA VAL A 44 9.76 -7.94 7.11
C VAL A 44 8.52 -8.19 6.26
N ALA A 45 7.32 -7.98 6.82
CA ALA A 45 6.08 -8.08 6.06
C ALA A 45 6.06 -7.08 4.88
N ALA A 46 6.52 -5.84 5.10
CA ALA A 46 6.63 -4.82 4.05
C ALA A 46 7.54 -5.27 2.90
N VAL A 47 8.64 -5.99 3.17
CA VAL A 47 9.48 -6.57 2.11
C VAL A 47 8.69 -7.55 1.23
N LEU A 48 7.89 -8.42 1.86
CA LEU A 48 7.08 -9.40 1.13
C LEU A 48 5.99 -8.72 0.30
N PHE A 49 5.32 -7.72 0.87
CA PHE A 49 4.27 -6.98 0.16
C PHE A 49 4.83 -6.13 -0.98
N LEU A 50 5.98 -5.49 -0.80
CA LEU A 50 6.68 -4.75 -1.86
C LEU A 50 7.06 -5.67 -3.03
N ALA A 51 7.66 -6.82 -2.74
CA ALA A 51 8.00 -7.80 -3.78
C ALA A 51 6.75 -8.34 -4.48
N GLY A 52 5.70 -8.64 -3.72
CA GLY A 52 4.43 -9.12 -4.25
C GLY A 52 3.75 -8.09 -5.16
N GLU A 53 3.71 -6.83 -4.74
CA GLU A 53 3.15 -5.72 -5.52
C GLU A 53 3.91 -5.56 -6.85
N THR A 54 5.24 -5.45 -6.81
CA THR A 54 6.05 -5.32 -8.03
C THR A 54 5.86 -6.51 -8.97
N ALA A 55 5.72 -7.73 -8.42
CA ALA A 55 5.40 -8.91 -9.21
C ALA A 55 4.00 -8.82 -9.88
N MET A 56 2.98 -8.34 -9.15
CA MET A 56 1.65 -8.11 -9.73
C MET A 56 1.68 -7.03 -10.81
N LEU A 57 2.39 -5.92 -10.60
CA LEU A 57 2.57 -4.88 -11.62
C LEU A 57 3.23 -5.41 -12.89
N HIS A 58 4.23 -6.27 -12.75
CA HIS A 58 4.86 -6.93 -13.89
C HIS A 58 3.86 -7.82 -14.66
N VAL A 59 3.06 -8.62 -13.94
CA VAL A 59 2.02 -9.47 -14.52
C VAL A 59 0.94 -8.66 -15.23
N ILE A 60 0.48 -7.55 -14.65
CA ILE A 60 -0.48 -6.63 -15.27
C ILE A 60 0.11 -6.03 -16.56
N GLY A 61 1.41 -5.69 -16.56
CA GLY A 61 2.09 -5.23 -17.76
C GLY A 61 2.16 -6.27 -18.89
N LEU A 62 2.07 -7.56 -18.58
CA LEU A 62 2.06 -8.65 -19.56
C LEU A 62 0.65 -9.02 -20.05
N TRP A 63 -0.34 -9.01 -19.17
CA TRP A 63 -1.71 -9.46 -19.46
C TRP A 63 -2.70 -8.32 -19.74
N GLY A 64 -2.30 -7.07 -19.53
CA GLY A 64 -3.17 -5.92 -19.64
C GLY A 64 -4.09 -5.73 -18.43
N SER A 65 -4.90 -4.67 -18.47
CA SER A 65 -5.84 -4.31 -17.41
C SER A 65 -7.16 -3.84 -18.02
N ILE A 66 -8.21 -3.82 -17.19
CA ILE A 66 -9.52 -3.24 -17.51
C ILE A 66 -9.55 -1.72 -17.37
N VAL A 67 -8.50 -1.10 -16.85
CA VAL A 67 -8.42 0.36 -16.67
C VAL A 67 -8.51 1.06 -18.04
N GLY A 68 -9.51 1.91 -18.22
CA GLY A 68 -9.73 2.64 -19.48
C GLY A 68 -10.41 1.80 -20.59
N MET A 69 -11.00 0.67 -20.20
CA MET A 69 -11.86 -0.14 -21.06
C MET A 69 -13.19 0.57 -21.32
N THR A 70 -13.63 0.56 -22.58
CA THR A 70 -14.94 1.08 -23.00
C THR A 70 -15.72 -0.04 -23.67
N GLU A 71 -17.03 0.12 -23.80
CA GLU A 71 -17.88 -0.87 -24.48
C GLU A 71 -17.41 -1.15 -25.92
N GLU A 72 -17.05 -0.11 -26.66
CA GLU A 72 -16.50 -0.23 -28.02
C GLU A 72 -15.22 -1.06 -28.07
N LYS A 73 -14.27 -0.81 -27.14
CA LYS A 73 -13.04 -1.60 -27.05
C LYS A 73 -13.33 -3.05 -26.67
N ALA A 74 -14.26 -3.28 -25.74
CA ALA A 74 -14.63 -4.62 -25.30
C ALA A 74 -15.27 -5.46 -26.43
N LEU A 75 -16.00 -4.82 -27.34
CA LEU A 75 -16.59 -5.46 -28.53
C LEU A 75 -15.56 -5.83 -29.60
N LEU A 76 -14.47 -5.07 -29.71
CA LEU A 76 -13.42 -5.29 -30.71
C LEU A 76 -12.44 -6.41 -30.35
N LEU A 77 -12.41 -6.82 -29.07
CA LEU A 77 -11.49 -7.86 -28.58
C LEU A 77 -11.97 -9.26 -28.97
N SER A 78 -11.02 -10.11 -29.36
CA SER A 78 -11.24 -11.55 -29.47
C SER A 78 -11.51 -12.20 -28.10
N GLU A 79 -12.14 -13.37 -28.09
CA GLU A 79 -12.40 -14.11 -26.85
C GLU A 79 -11.10 -14.45 -26.10
N GLN A 80 -10.03 -14.79 -26.82
CA GLN A 80 -8.72 -15.05 -26.23
C GLN A 80 -8.13 -13.81 -25.54
N GLU A 81 -8.24 -12.63 -26.15
CA GLU A 81 -7.77 -11.39 -25.54
C GLU A 81 -8.58 -11.02 -24.29
N LYS A 82 -9.90 -11.23 -24.32
CA LYS A 82 -10.77 -11.04 -23.15
C LYS A 82 -10.31 -11.92 -21.98
N GLU A 83 -10.02 -13.20 -22.22
CA GLU A 83 -9.55 -14.11 -21.16
C GLU A 83 -8.21 -13.68 -20.56
N ILE A 84 -7.28 -13.18 -21.38
CA ILE A 84 -5.98 -12.67 -20.92
C ILE A 84 -6.18 -11.44 -20.04
N ILE A 85 -7.01 -10.49 -20.47
CA ILE A 85 -7.33 -9.27 -19.72
C ILE A 85 -8.05 -9.60 -18.41
N VAL A 86 -8.94 -10.60 -18.38
CA VAL A 86 -9.58 -11.06 -17.14
C VAL A 86 -8.53 -11.54 -16.12
N LYS A 87 -7.48 -12.24 -16.55
CA LYS A 87 -6.37 -12.64 -15.66
C LYS A 87 -5.62 -11.41 -15.15
N GLY A 88 -5.36 -10.44 -16.03
CA GLY A 88 -4.75 -9.16 -15.68
C GLY A 88 -5.57 -8.37 -14.66
N ALA A 89 -6.89 -8.29 -14.83
CA ALA A 89 -7.80 -7.61 -13.90
C ALA A 89 -7.85 -8.27 -12.52
N LYS A 90 -7.75 -9.61 -12.45
CA LYS A 90 -7.60 -10.31 -11.16
C LYS A 90 -6.27 -9.98 -10.49
N ALA A 91 -5.19 -9.91 -11.28
CA ALA A 91 -3.88 -9.49 -10.78
C ALA A 91 -3.88 -8.03 -10.31
N ASP A 92 -4.66 -7.15 -10.96
CA ASP A 92 -4.85 -5.75 -10.57
C ASP A 92 -5.49 -5.63 -9.17
N ILE A 93 -6.59 -6.35 -8.91
CA ILE A 93 -7.22 -6.39 -7.58
C ILE A 93 -6.23 -6.91 -6.52
N ALA A 94 -5.49 -7.97 -6.84
CA ALA A 94 -4.46 -8.50 -5.94
C ALA A 94 -3.34 -7.48 -5.69
N GLY A 95 -2.90 -6.77 -6.73
CA GLY A 95 -1.91 -5.70 -6.66
C GLY A 95 -2.36 -4.58 -5.73
N TRP A 96 -3.62 -4.12 -5.87
CA TRP A 96 -4.21 -3.14 -4.95
C TRP A 96 -4.19 -3.58 -3.50
N CYS A 97 -4.60 -4.83 -3.22
CA CYS A 97 -4.55 -5.37 -1.87
C CYS A 97 -3.12 -5.40 -1.32
N LEU A 98 -2.13 -5.81 -2.11
CA LEU A 98 -0.72 -5.86 -1.70
C LEU A 98 -0.17 -4.46 -1.43
N TYR A 99 -0.45 -3.49 -2.31
CA TYR A 99 -0.02 -2.11 -2.19
C TYR A 99 -0.60 -1.41 -0.95
N ILE A 100 -1.91 -1.55 -0.72
CA ILE A 100 -2.57 -1.00 0.48
C ILE A 100 -2.00 -1.66 1.74
N THR A 101 -1.80 -2.98 1.72
CA THR A 101 -1.24 -3.68 2.88
C THR A 101 0.21 -3.26 3.15
N LEU A 102 1.02 -3.03 2.10
CA LEU A 102 2.37 -2.49 2.20
C LEU A 102 2.37 -1.15 2.93
N ILE A 103 1.57 -0.18 2.45
CA ILE A 103 1.48 1.16 3.05
C ILE A 103 1.09 1.06 4.52
N TRP A 104 0.10 0.23 4.87
CA TRP A 104 -0.34 0.09 6.25
C TRP A 104 0.69 -0.65 7.13
N CYS A 105 1.48 -1.57 6.58
CA CYS A 105 2.63 -2.15 7.29
C CYS A 105 3.69 -1.11 7.61
N LEU A 106 4.00 -0.20 6.68
CA LEU A 106 4.95 0.89 6.92
C LEU A 106 4.44 1.87 7.99
N LYS A 107 3.14 2.21 7.96
CA LYS A 107 2.49 3.01 9.03
C LYS A 107 2.54 2.29 10.37
N ALA A 108 2.32 0.98 10.39
CA ALA A 108 2.44 0.17 11.60
C ALA A 108 3.86 0.24 12.17
N CYS A 109 4.90 0.12 11.34
CA CYS A 109 6.29 0.29 11.77
C CYS A 109 6.50 1.62 12.52
N MET A 110 5.98 2.72 11.97
CA MET A 110 6.06 4.04 12.60
C MET A 110 5.28 4.11 13.91
N LEU A 111 4.06 3.58 13.96
CA LEU A 111 3.25 3.55 15.18
C LEU A 111 3.90 2.75 16.31
N PHE A 112 4.46 1.58 16.02
CA PHE A 112 5.17 0.77 17.00
C PHE A 112 6.46 1.46 17.48
N PHE A 113 7.18 2.11 16.56
CA PHE A 113 8.33 2.93 16.90
C PHE A 113 7.97 4.08 17.85
N TYR A 114 6.91 4.85 17.54
CA TYR A 114 6.46 5.93 18.40
C TYR A 114 5.95 5.43 19.74
N ARG A 115 5.20 4.33 19.79
CA ARG A 115 4.77 3.71 21.06
C ARG A 115 5.94 3.43 22.00
N ARG A 116 7.10 3.05 21.45
CA ARG A 116 8.32 2.79 22.22
C ARG A 116 9.01 4.06 22.68
N LEU A 117 8.95 5.14 21.90
CA LEU A 117 9.60 6.43 22.21
C LEU A 117 8.76 7.28 23.18
N THR A 118 7.43 7.21 23.10
CA THR A 118 6.52 8.05 23.89
C THR A 118 6.52 7.63 25.35
N LEU A 119 7.06 8.49 26.21
CA LEU A 119 7.08 8.30 27.66
C LEU A 119 5.86 8.93 28.35
N ASP A 120 5.37 10.03 27.79
CA ASP A 120 4.28 10.84 28.34
C ASP A 120 2.88 10.23 28.14
N THR A 121 1.98 10.47 29.10
CA THR A 121 0.62 9.91 29.14
C THR A 121 -0.24 10.42 27.99
N PHE A 122 -0.09 11.70 27.58
CA PHE A 122 -0.85 12.26 26.47
C PHE A 122 -0.43 11.63 25.13
N GLN A 123 0.87 11.50 24.89
CA GLN A 123 1.39 10.89 23.67
C GLN A 123 1.02 9.42 23.54
N LYS A 124 1.02 8.66 24.65
CA LYS A 124 0.52 7.27 24.66
C LYS A 124 -0.94 7.18 24.23
N ARG A 125 -1.78 8.12 24.67
CA ARG A 125 -3.19 8.20 24.24
C ARG A 125 -3.31 8.51 22.75
N LEU A 126 -2.49 9.43 22.23
CA LEU A 126 -2.45 9.73 20.79
C LEU A 126 -2.03 8.52 19.96
N VAL A 127 -1.01 7.77 20.38
CA VAL A 127 -0.58 6.53 19.72
C VAL A 127 -1.71 5.51 19.68
N LEU A 128 -2.48 5.38 20.77
CA LEU A 128 -3.64 4.47 20.80
C LEU A 128 -4.74 4.91 19.82
N VAL A 129 -5.09 6.19 19.81
CA VAL A 129 -6.07 6.76 18.87
C VAL A 129 -5.61 6.56 17.43
N ALA A 130 -4.33 6.81 17.14
CA ALA A 130 -3.73 6.59 15.84
C ALA A 130 -3.72 5.10 15.44
N GLY A 131 -3.52 4.19 16.40
CA GLY A 131 -3.66 2.75 16.19
C GLY A 131 -5.08 2.34 15.80
N VAL A 132 -6.10 2.87 16.47
CA VAL A 132 -7.51 2.61 16.11
C VAL A 132 -7.82 3.18 14.72
N ALA A 133 -7.42 4.42 14.45
CA ALA A 133 -7.59 5.06 13.14
C ALA A 133 -6.88 4.27 12.03
N TRP A 134 -5.69 3.73 12.30
CA TRP A 134 -4.95 2.86 11.38
C TRP A 134 -5.72 1.57 11.05
N ILE A 135 -6.32 0.88 12.03
CA ILE A 135 -7.15 -0.31 11.78
C ILE A 135 -8.40 0.06 10.98
N CYS A 136 -9.15 1.09 11.40
CA CYS A 136 -10.39 1.47 10.74
C CYS A 136 -10.17 1.91 9.30
N SER A 137 -9.14 2.71 9.05
CA SER A 137 -8.76 3.15 7.71
C SER A 137 -8.31 1.99 6.83
N TYR A 138 -7.59 1.01 7.36
CA TYR A 138 -7.19 -0.19 6.62
C TYR A 138 -8.41 -0.96 6.14
N LEU A 139 -9.32 -1.27 7.06
CA LEU A 139 -10.54 -2.04 6.78
C LEU A 139 -11.44 -1.31 5.79
N ALA A 140 -11.56 0.02 5.91
CA ALA A 140 -12.32 0.84 4.97
C ALA A 140 -11.71 0.76 3.56
N THR A 141 -10.41 0.97 3.41
CA THR A 141 -9.74 1.01 2.10
C THR A 141 -9.71 -0.37 1.42
N ILE A 142 -9.40 -1.44 2.16
CA ILE A 142 -9.50 -2.82 1.66
C ILE A 142 -10.95 -3.16 1.33
N GLY A 143 -11.90 -2.73 2.14
CA GLY A 143 -13.33 -2.90 1.88
C GLY A 143 -13.75 -2.31 0.54
N VAL A 144 -13.28 -1.10 0.21
CA VAL A 144 -13.57 -0.48 -1.10
C VAL A 144 -12.96 -1.29 -2.25
N VAL A 145 -11.72 -1.77 -2.12
CA VAL A 145 -11.11 -2.61 -3.18
C VAL A 145 -11.92 -3.88 -3.45
N LEU A 146 -12.36 -4.56 -2.38
CA LEU A 146 -13.06 -5.84 -2.50
C LEU A 146 -14.54 -5.69 -2.86
N PHE A 147 -15.19 -4.62 -2.39
CA PHE A 147 -16.64 -4.46 -2.47
C PHE A 147 -17.11 -3.29 -3.35
N ARG A 148 -16.22 -2.63 -4.11
CA ARG A 148 -16.62 -1.56 -5.05
C ARG A 148 -17.73 -1.99 -6.01
N CYS A 149 -17.69 -3.26 -6.44
CA CYS A 149 -18.64 -3.80 -7.40
C CYS A 149 -19.22 -5.13 -6.93
N LEU A 150 -20.55 -5.15 -6.85
CA LEU A 150 -21.34 -6.31 -6.49
C LEU A 150 -22.26 -6.68 -7.68
N PRO A 151 -22.35 -7.97 -8.04
CA PRO A 151 -21.60 -9.12 -7.51
C PRO A 151 -20.08 -9.08 -7.81
N PHE A 152 -19.27 -9.67 -6.92
CA PHE A 152 -17.79 -9.55 -6.90
C PHE A 152 -17.11 -9.83 -8.24
N HIS A 153 -17.66 -10.72 -9.07
CA HIS A 153 -17.10 -11.03 -10.40
C HIS A 153 -17.08 -9.86 -11.36
N ARG A 154 -17.91 -8.82 -11.13
CA ARG A 154 -17.92 -7.60 -11.94
C ARG A 154 -16.60 -6.83 -11.85
N ASN A 155 -15.79 -7.05 -10.82
CA ASN A 155 -14.50 -6.39 -10.67
C ASN A 155 -13.46 -6.76 -11.73
N TRP A 156 -13.63 -7.91 -12.41
CA TRP A 156 -12.75 -8.37 -13.49
C TRP A 156 -13.53 -8.69 -14.77
N GLN A 157 -14.76 -8.20 -14.89
CA GLN A 157 -15.61 -8.46 -16.04
C GLN A 157 -15.23 -7.54 -17.20
N VAL A 158 -14.85 -8.13 -18.33
CA VAL A 158 -14.50 -7.41 -19.57
C VAL A 158 -15.74 -7.19 -20.45
N TYR A 159 -16.55 -8.24 -20.64
CA TYR A 159 -17.75 -8.20 -21.47
C TYR A 159 -18.88 -9.05 -20.84
N PRO A 160 -20.15 -8.59 -20.86
CA PRO A 160 -20.60 -7.24 -21.19
C PRO A 160 -19.99 -6.20 -20.24
N TYR A 161 -19.83 -4.94 -20.71
CA TYR A 161 -19.16 -3.90 -19.93
C TYR A 161 -19.89 -3.63 -18.60
N PRO A 162 -19.22 -3.67 -17.43
CA PRO A 162 -19.87 -3.54 -16.12
C PRO A 162 -20.24 -2.10 -15.74
N GLY A 163 -19.89 -1.10 -16.55
CA GLY A 163 -20.07 0.32 -16.28
C GLY A 163 -18.83 1.00 -15.70
N ASP A 164 -18.77 2.32 -15.81
CA ASP A 164 -17.58 3.12 -15.44
C ASP A 164 -17.28 3.07 -13.94
N GLU A 165 -18.30 2.92 -13.10
CA GLU A 165 -18.16 2.73 -11.65
C GLU A 165 -17.32 1.49 -11.29
N CYS A 166 -17.34 0.46 -12.16
CA CYS A 166 -16.60 -0.79 -11.96
C CYS A 166 -15.34 -0.91 -12.80
N GLY A 167 -15.34 -0.33 -14.01
CA GLY A 167 -14.20 -0.35 -14.92
C GLY A 167 -13.09 0.64 -14.52
N THR A 168 -13.41 1.67 -13.71
CA THR A 168 -12.44 2.69 -13.30
C THR A 168 -11.98 2.51 -11.85
N PRO A 169 -10.69 2.76 -11.55
CA PRO A 169 -10.14 2.63 -10.20
C PRO A 169 -10.42 3.87 -9.31
N ASN A 170 -11.24 4.83 -9.74
CA ASN A 170 -11.42 6.14 -9.10
C ASN A 170 -11.82 6.04 -7.63
N GLN A 171 -12.76 5.15 -7.30
CA GLN A 171 -13.23 4.95 -5.93
C GLN A 171 -12.11 4.44 -5.00
N ILE A 172 -11.24 3.55 -5.52
CA ILE A 172 -10.08 3.04 -4.79
C ILE A 172 -9.09 4.18 -4.55
N PHE A 173 -8.72 4.92 -5.59
CA PHE A 173 -7.79 6.03 -5.50
C PHE A 173 -8.25 7.10 -4.49
N LEU A 174 -9.51 7.54 -4.59
CA LEU A 174 -10.05 8.58 -3.71
C LEU A 174 -10.04 8.12 -2.24
N THR A 175 -10.52 6.90 -1.99
CA THR A 175 -10.52 6.32 -0.64
C THR A 175 -9.11 6.18 -0.10
N LEU A 176 -8.18 5.66 -0.91
CA LEU A 176 -6.78 5.52 -0.54
C LEU A 176 -6.16 6.86 -0.20
N VAL A 177 -6.30 7.89 -1.04
CA VAL A 177 -5.70 9.21 -0.78
C VAL A 177 -6.23 9.80 0.52
N ILE A 178 -7.55 9.81 0.73
CA ILE A 178 -8.16 10.39 1.94
C ILE A 178 -7.67 9.63 3.19
N THR A 179 -7.77 8.31 3.19
CA THR A 179 -7.39 7.49 4.35
C THR A 179 -5.89 7.52 4.62
N ASN A 180 -5.07 7.51 3.57
CA ASN A 180 -3.62 7.55 3.68
C ASN A 180 -3.14 8.91 4.24
N VAL A 181 -3.58 10.02 3.66
CA VAL A 181 -3.17 11.37 4.09
C VAL A 181 -3.66 11.65 5.51
N SER A 182 -4.92 11.31 5.83
CA SER A 182 -5.48 11.57 7.16
C SER A 182 -4.73 10.81 8.25
N THR A 183 -4.36 9.55 7.98
CA THR A 183 -3.58 8.75 8.94
C THR A 183 -2.13 9.20 9.05
N ASP A 184 -1.51 9.66 7.97
CA ASP A 184 -0.15 10.22 8.02
C ASP A 184 -0.09 11.50 8.85
N LEU A 185 -1.04 12.41 8.67
CA LEU A 185 -1.13 13.62 9.48
C LEU A 185 -1.24 13.29 10.97
N LEU A 186 -2.06 12.30 11.32
CA LEU A 186 -2.23 11.86 12.70
C LEU A 186 -0.94 11.24 13.25
N ILE A 187 -0.25 10.40 12.48
CA ILE A 187 1.01 9.76 12.87
C ILE A 187 2.13 10.78 13.03
N LEU A 188 2.26 11.73 12.09
CA LEU A 188 3.24 12.81 12.13
C LEU A 188 3.02 13.78 13.29
N TYR A 189 1.78 13.93 13.75
CA TYR A 189 1.46 14.79 14.89
C TYR A 189 1.99 14.24 16.22
N ILE A 190 2.14 12.91 16.36
CA ILE A 190 2.56 12.27 17.63
C ILE A 190 3.90 12.82 18.18
N PRO A 191 5.00 12.90 17.39
CA PRO A 191 6.29 13.40 17.91
C PRO A 191 6.38 14.93 18.02
N LEU A 192 5.50 15.71 17.38
CA LEU A 192 5.63 17.17 17.34
C LEU A 192 5.66 17.83 18.74
N PRO A 193 4.75 17.47 19.68
CA PRO A 193 4.83 18.01 21.04
C PRO A 193 6.12 17.61 21.78
N LEU A 194 6.70 16.45 21.49
CA LEU A 194 7.97 16.02 22.07
C LEU A 194 9.12 16.93 21.59
N LEU A 195 9.19 17.16 20.28
CA LEU A 195 10.26 17.94 19.65
C LEU A 195 10.28 19.40 20.10
N TRP A 196 9.12 19.97 20.44
CA TRP A 196 9.04 21.33 20.96
C TRP A 196 9.61 21.47 22.38
N VAL A 197 9.64 20.38 23.15
CA VAL A 197 10.19 20.36 24.51
C VAL A 197 11.69 20.02 24.50
N VAL A 198 12.17 19.27 23.51
CA VAL A 198 13.58 18.90 23.39
C VAL A 198 14.38 20.10 22.87
N LYS A 199 14.95 20.87 23.81
CA LYS A 199 16.08 21.77 23.53
C LYS A 199 17.31 20.92 23.27
N ILE A 200 17.56 20.54 22.01
CA ILE A 200 18.85 19.94 21.63
C ILE A 200 19.90 21.03 21.85
N PRO A 201 20.86 20.87 22.78
CA PRO A 201 21.96 21.81 22.86
C PRO A 201 22.72 21.69 21.54
N LEU A 202 22.62 22.72 20.68
CA LEU A 202 23.59 22.93 19.62
C LEU A 202 24.94 22.96 20.31
N GLY A 203 25.80 22.00 19.97
CA GLY A 203 26.97 21.62 20.76
C GLY A 203 27.91 22.79 21.10
N LYS A 204 28.77 22.54 22.10
CA LYS A 204 29.88 23.43 22.46
C LYS A 204 30.79 23.73 21.27
#